data_AF-A0A849SU24-F1
#
_entry.id   AF-A0A849SU24-F1
#
_cell.length_a   1.000
_cell.length_b   1.000
_cell.length_c   1.000
_cell.angle_alpha   90.00
_cell.angle_beta   90.00
_cell.angle_gamma   90.00
#
_symmetry.space_group_name_H-M   'P 1'
#
loop_
_entity.id
_entity.type
_entity.pdbx_description
1 polymer ?
#
loop_
_entity_poly.entity_id
_entity_poly.type
_entity_poly.pdbx_seq_one_letter_code
_entity_poly.pdbx_strand_id
1 'polypeptide(L)'
;MEERDTFAEDMAKELDATILMLAERQADYVERLGEERVAELEEYQHLRLSGDLPMREVEEFERSLSSHDRAWVTIFHRLNRARAQRVLLGRVCMKEIIDGKLPSLDDD
;
A
#
# COMPACT_ATOMS: atom_id res chain seq x y z
N MET A 1 18.97 -16.68 16.30
CA MET A 1 19.05 -15.21 16.22
C MET A 1 19.15 -14.85 14.74
N GLU A 2 20.16 -15.37 14.04
CA GLU A 2 20.35 -15.26 12.57
C GLU A 2 19.09 -15.50 11.71
N GLU A 3 18.34 -16.60 11.92
CA GLU A 3 17.22 -16.97 11.05
C GLU A 3 16.05 -15.96 11.04
N ARG A 4 15.87 -15.19 12.13
CA ARG A 4 14.83 -14.15 12.22
C ARG A 4 15.27 -12.85 11.56
N ASP A 5 16.55 -12.53 11.64
CA ASP A 5 17.16 -11.35 11.02
C ASP A 5 17.08 -11.51 9.49
N THR A 6 17.41 -12.71 8.99
CA THR A 6 17.28 -13.05 7.57
C THR A 6 15.81 -12.99 7.11
N PHE A 7 14.86 -13.47 7.91
CA PHE A 7 13.44 -13.40 7.56
C PHE A 7 12.92 -11.96 7.46
N ALA A 8 13.30 -11.08 8.39
CA ALA A 8 12.87 -9.68 8.37
C ALA A 8 13.45 -8.93 7.17
N GLU A 9 14.72 -9.18 6.84
CA GLU A 9 15.37 -8.62 5.66
C GLU A 9 14.74 -9.10 4.35
N ASP A 10 14.48 -10.40 4.23
CA ASP A 10 13.87 -10.96 3.02
C ASP A 10 12.45 -10.42 2.82
N MET A 11 11.66 -10.34 3.89
CA MET A 11 10.33 -9.74 3.84
C MET A 11 10.39 -8.23 3.51
N ALA A 12 11.40 -7.51 3.98
CA ALA A 12 11.61 -6.11 3.62
C ALA A 12 11.92 -5.97 2.12
N LYS A 13 12.83 -6.79 1.58
CA LYS A 13 13.17 -6.82 0.15
C LYS A 13 11.95 -7.15 -0.71
N GLU A 14 11.15 -8.14 -0.32
CA GLU A 14 9.92 -8.50 -1.04
C GLU A 14 8.88 -7.37 -1.04
N LEU A 15 8.69 -6.70 0.10
CA LEU A 15 7.78 -5.56 0.22
C LEU A 15 8.27 -4.38 -0.62
N ASP A 16 9.56 -4.08 -0.60
CA ASP A 16 10.16 -2.98 -1.37
C ASP A 16 10.03 -3.24 -2.88
N ALA A 17 10.29 -4.47 -3.34
CA ALA A 17 10.07 -4.88 -4.73
C ALA A 17 8.59 -4.81 -5.14
N THR A 18 7.68 -5.22 -4.25
CA THR A 18 6.24 -5.15 -4.47
C THR A 18 5.75 -3.70 -4.58
N ILE A 19 6.25 -2.82 -3.72
CA ILE A 19 5.93 -1.39 -3.72
C ILE A 19 6.39 -0.77 -5.04
N LEU A 20 7.61 -1.06 -5.49
CA LEU A 20 8.15 -0.53 -6.75
C LEU A 20 7.28 -0.95 -7.95
N MET A 21 7.03 -2.25 -8.11
CA MET A 21 6.20 -2.77 -9.20
C MET A 21 4.78 -2.18 -9.20
N LEU A 22 4.17 -2.03 -8.01
CA LEU A 22 2.83 -1.46 -7.90
C LEU A 22 2.82 0.04 -8.18
N ALA A 23 3.85 0.78 -7.79
CA ALA A 23 3.98 2.20 -8.05
C ALA A 23 4.16 2.49 -9.55
N GLU A 24 4.98 1.71 -10.25
CA GLU A 24 5.12 1.78 -11.70
C GLU A 24 3.79 1.54 -12.41
N ARG A 25 3.08 0.46 -12.03
CA ARG A 25 1.74 0.18 -12.58
C ARG A 25 0.75 1.28 -12.24
N GLN A 26 0.80 1.85 -11.04
CA GLN A 26 -0.10 2.95 -10.69
C GLN A 26 0.16 4.16 -11.61
N ALA A 27 1.42 4.50 -11.85
CA ALA A 27 1.79 5.58 -12.76
C ALA A 27 1.26 5.35 -14.19
N ASP A 28 1.37 4.12 -14.72
CA ASP A 28 0.80 3.76 -16.02
C ASP A 28 -0.72 3.99 -16.09
N TYR A 29 -1.45 3.68 -15.01
CA TYR A 29 -2.89 3.93 -14.96
C TYR A 29 -3.23 5.40 -14.76
N VAL A 30 -2.42 6.16 -14.04
CA VAL A 30 -2.59 7.61 -13.90
C VAL A 30 -2.48 8.28 -15.27
N GLU A 31 -1.49 7.89 -16.08
CA GLU A 31 -1.33 8.40 -17.45
C GLU A 31 -2.55 8.06 -18.34
N ARG A 32 -3.09 6.85 -18.20
CA ARG A 32 -4.24 6.38 -19.01
C ARG A 32 -5.58 6.99 -18.60
N LEU A 33 -5.81 7.17 -17.30
CA LEU A 33 -7.07 7.67 -16.75
C LEU A 33 -7.13 9.21 -16.76
N GLY A 34 -5.98 9.87 -16.65
CA GLY A 34 -5.86 11.30 -16.44
C GLY A 34 -6.02 11.67 -14.97
N GLU A 35 -5.40 12.80 -14.59
CA GLU A 35 -5.31 13.26 -13.20
C GLU A 35 -6.69 13.54 -12.57
N GLU A 36 -7.64 14.08 -13.34
CA GLU A 36 -8.99 14.38 -12.87
C GLU A 36 -9.74 13.12 -12.42
N ARG A 37 -9.71 12.06 -13.25
CA ARG A 37 -10.37 10.79 -12.91
C ARG A 37 -9.68 10.10 -11.74
N VAL A 38 -8.36 10.21 -11.65
CA VAL A 38 -7.60 9.68 -10.50
C VAL A 38 -8.00 10.40 -9.22
N ALA A 39 -8.11 11.73 -9.24
CA ALA A 39 -8.52 12.50 -8.08
C ALA A 39 -9.94 12.12 -7.60
N GLU A 40 -10.88 11.92 -8.53
CA GLU A 40 -12.23 11.44 -8.21
C GLU A 40 -12.21 10.05 -7.56
N LEU A 41 -11.39 9.13 -8.08
CA LEU A 41 -11.23 7.80 -7.51
C LEU A 41 -10.59 7.84 -6.11
N GLU A 42 -9.60 8.72 -5.89
CA GLU A 42 -8.97 8.93 -4.58
C GLU A 42 -9.95 9.49 -3.56
N GLU A 43 -10.73 10.51 -3.94
CA GLU A 43 -11.77 11.11 -3.11
C GLU A 43 -12.83 10.07 -2.73
N TYR A 44 -13.32 9.30 -3.71
CA TYR A 44 -14.25 8.21 -3.45
C TYR A 44 -13.69 7.20 -2.44
N GLN A 45 -12.42 6.78 -2.59
CA GLN A 45 -11.81 5.85 -1.64
C GLN A 45 -11.69 6.44 -0.23
N HIS A 46 -11.35 7.73 -0.12
CA HIS A 46 -11.28 8.41 1.17
C HIS A 46 -12.64 8.44 1.87
N LEU A 47 -13.68 8.91 1.17
CA LEU A 47 -15.04 9.00 1.69
C LEU A 47 -15.63 7.61 2.02
N ARG A 48 -15.31 6.59 1.23
CA ARG A 48 -15.73 5.21 1.50
C ARG A 48 -15.09 4.67 2.77
N LEU A 49 -13.81 4.96 3.01
CA LEU A 49 -13.07 4.49 4.18
C LEU A 49 -13.46 5.23 5.46
N SER A 50 -13.84 6.51 5.37
CA SER A 50 -14.34 7.28 6.52
C SER A 50 -15.76 6.87 6.93
N GLY A 51 -16.53 6.27 6.02
CA GLY A 51 -17.92 5.91 6.26
C GLY A 51 -18.89 7.08 6.08
N ASP A 52 -18.42 8.19 5.51
CA ASP A 52 -19.21 9.40 5.28
C ASP A 52 -20.12 9.31 4.03
N LEU A 53 -19.94 8.25 3.22
CA LEU A 53 -20.70 8.00 2.01
C LEU A 53 -21.92 7.10 2.28
N PRO A 54 -23.16 7.55 1.96
CA PRO A 54 -24.33 6.69 1.98
C PRO A 54 -24.14 5.47 1.07
N MET A 55 -24.58 4.28 1.51
CA MET A 55 -24.42 3.04 0.73
C MET A 55 -24.98 3.13 -0.70
N ARG A 56 -26.04 3.92 -0.91
CA ARG A 56 -26.60 4.14 -2.23
C ARG A 56 -25.63 4.87 -3.17
N GLU A 57 -24.91 5.87 -2.67
CA GLU A 57 -23.92 6.62 -3.44
C GLU A 57 -22.70 5.74 -3.75
N VAL A 58 -22.31 4.86 -2.82
CA VAL A 58 -21.29 3.82 -3.04
C VAL A 58 -21.69 2.93 -4.22
N GLU A 59 -22.91 2.39 -4.22
CA GLU A 59 -23.38 1.53 -5.31
C GLU A 59 -23.48 2.25 -6.67
N GLU A 60 -23.96 3.50 -6.67
CA GLU A 60 -24.06 4.30 -7.89
C GLU A 60 -22.67 4.58 -8.47
N PHE A 61 -21.68 4.93 -7.63
CA PHE A 61 -20.32 5.13 -8.05
C PHE A 61 -19.67 3.85 -8.57
N GLU A 62 -19.81 2.72 -7.86
CA GLU A 62 -19.23 1.43 -8.29
C GLU A 62 -19.79 0.93 -9.63
N ARG A 63 -21.06 1.23 -9.92
CA ARG A 63 -21.68 0.94 -11.23
C ARG A 63 -21.08 1.79 -12.36
N SER A 64 -20.59 2.99 -12.06
CA SER A 64 -19.95 3.88 -13.03
C SER A 64 -18.51 3.47 -13.38
N LEU A 65 -17.88 2.62 -12.56
CA LEU A 65 -16.47 2.26 -12.73
C LEU A 65 -16.22 1.40 -13.96
N SER A 66 -15.34 1.89 -14.82
CA SER A 66 -14.77 1.16 -15.94
C SER A 66 -13.83 0.04 -15.47
N SER A 67 -13.40 -0.82 -16.41
CA SER A 67 -12.38 -1.83 -16.13
C SER A 67 -11.06 -1.21 -15.67
N HIS A 68 -10.65 -0.07 -16.26
CA HIS A 68 -9.43 0.63 -15.89
C HIS A 68 -9.55 1.27 -14.49
N ASP A 69 -10.70 1.85 -14.15
CA ASP A 69 -10.95 2.38 -12.81
C ASP A 69 -10.80 1.29 -11.74
N ARG A 70 -11.42 0.13 -11.96
CA ARG A 70 -11.35 -1.02 -11.02
C ARG A 70 -9.93 -1.54 -10.88
N ALA A 71 -9.16 -1.56 -11.97
CA ALA A 71 -7.77 -1.97 -11.95
C ALA A 71 -6.91 -0.96 -11.16
N TRP A 72 -7.09 0.34 -11.39
CA TRP A 72 -6.42 1.39 -10.62
C TRP A 72 -6.76 1.29 -9.13
N VAL A 73 -8.04 1.15 -8.76
CA VAL A 73 -8.48 0.98 -7.35
C VAL A 73 -7.83 -0.23 -6.71
N THR A 74 -7.74 -1.34 -7.44
CA THR A 74 -7.07 -2.55 -6.95
C THR A 74 -5.58 -2.31 -6.69
N ILE A 75 -4.88 -1.64 -7.62
CA ILE A 75 -3.46 -1.29 -7.47
C ILE A 75 -3.26 -0.35 -6.29
N PHE A 76 -4.08 0.70 -6.20
CA PHE A 76 -4.06 1.66 -5.10
C PHE A 76 -4.17 0.99 -3.73
N HIS A 77 -5.14 0.10 -3.54
CA HIS A 77 -5.29 -0.63 -2.29
C HIS A 77 -4.11 -1.55 -1.99
N ARG A 78 -3.60 -2.27 -3.00
CA ARG A 78 -2.45 -3.16 -2.83
C ARG A 78 -1.19 -2.38 -2.47
N LEU A 79 -0.97 -1.24 -3.11
CA LEU A 79 0.17 -0.37 -2.84
C LEU A 79 0.11 0.19 -1.42
N ASN A 80 -1.04 0.72 -1.01
CA ASN A 80 -1.23 1.24 0.34
C ASN A 80 -1.06 0.15 1.40
N ARG A 81 -1.56 -1.07 1.14
CA ARG A 81 -1.34 -2.22 2.03
C ARG A 81 0.14 -2.59 2.13
N ALA A 82 0.85 -2.67 1.00
CA ALA A 82 2.28 -3.01 1.01
C ALA A 82 3.10 -1.96 1.77
N ARG A 83 2.82 -0.67 1.55
CA ARG A 83 3.42 0.44 2.33
C ARG A 83 3.13 0.32 3.82
N ALA A 84 1.88 0.04 4.20
CA ALA A 84 1.51 -0.14 5.60
C ALA A 84 2.22 -1.33 6.24
N GLN A 85 2.34 -2.46 5.52
CA GLN A 85 3.07 -3.64 5.97
C GLN A 85 4.56 -3.34 6.15
N ARG A 86 5.17 -2.59 5.22
CA ARG A 86 6.58 -2.19 5.30
C ARG A 86 6.88 -1.30 6.51
N VAL A 87 5.99 -0.34 6.78
CA VAL A 87 6.06 0.51 7.98
C VAL A 87 5.90 -0.33 9.25
N LEU A 88 4.93 -1.26 9.27
CA LEU A 88 4.72 -2.15 10.42
C LEU A 88 5.95 -3.02 10.68
N LEU A 89 6.53 -3.62 9.64
CA LEU A 89 7.76 -4.39 9.75
C LEU A 89 8.88 -3.57 10.36
N GLY A 90 9.12 -2.35 9.86
CA GLY A 90 10.12 -1.44 10.42
C GLY A 90 9.89 -1.13 11.90
N ARG A 91 8.63 -0.90 12.30
CA ARG A 91 8.28 -0.67 13.72
C ARG A 91 8.54 -1.89 14.59
N VAL A 92 8.25 -3.09 14.11
CA VAL A 92 8.51 -4.35 14.82
C VAL A 92 10.02 -4.56 14.99
N CYS A 93 10.80 -4.41 13.91
CA CYS A 93 12.26 -4.52 13.98
C CYS A 93 12.87 -3.52 14.96
N MET A 94 12.48 -2.23 14.88
CA MET A 94 12.98 -1.21 15.82
C MET A 94 12.64 -1.54 17.28
N LYS A 95 11.42 -2.01 17.55
CA LYS A 95 11.03 -2.40 18.91
C LYS A 95 11.87 -3.57 19.42
N GLU A 96 12.12 -4.57 18.59
CA GLU A 96 12.90 -5.74 18.98
C GLU A 96 14.39 -5.40 19.15
N ILE A 97 14.93 -4.40 18.42
CA ILE A 97 16.26 -3.82 18.66
C ILE A 97 16.31 -3.12 20.02
N ILE A 98 15.32 -2.26 20.33
CA ILE A 98 15.23 -1.54 21.62
C ILE A 98 15.10 -2.54 22.80
N ASP A 99 14.33 -3.61 22.61
CA ASP A 99 14.15 -4.68 23.60
C ASP A 99 15.40 -5.59 23.74
N GLY A 100 16.46 -5.37 22.96
CA GLY A 100 17.71 -6.15 22.98
C GLY A 100 17.58 -7.56 22.40
N LYS A 101 16.57 -7.81 21.57
CA LYS A 101 16.28 -9.13 20.96
C LYS A 101 16.79 -9.25 19.53
N LEU A 102 17.08 -8.12 18.88
CA LEU A 102 17.75 -8.03 17.59
C LEU A 102 19.04 -7.21 17.77
N PRO A 103 20.16 -7.60 17.12
CA PRO A 103 21.36 -6.77 17.06
C PRO A 103 21.07 -5.46 16.30
N SER A 104 21.82 -4.41 16.63
CA SER A 104 21.75 -3.17 15.85
C SER A 104 22.38 -3.43 14.46
N LEU A 105 21.78 -2.86 13.41
CA LEU A 105 22.33 -2.96 12.04
C LEU A 105 23.53 -2.02 11.80
N ASP A 106 23.98 -1.30 12.84
CA ASP A 106 25.05 -0.29 12.75
C ASP A 106 26.42 -0.80 13.27
N ASP A 107 26.56 -2.09 13.58
CA ASP A 107 27.79 -2.69 14.17
C ASP A 107 28.78 -3.27 13.12
N ASP A 108 28.89 -2.64 11.94
CA ASP A 108 29.94 -2.90 10.92
C ASP A 108 30.88 -1.69 10.71
#